data_AF-A0A9E5WPC4-F1
#
_entry.id   AF-A0A9E5WPC4-F1
#
_cell.length_a   1.000
_cell.length_b   1.000
_cell.length_c   1.000
_cell.angle_alpha   90.00
_cell.angle_beta   90.00
_cell.angle_gamma   90.00
#
_symmetry.space_group_name_H-M   'P 1'
#
loop_
_entity.id
_entity.type
_entity.pdbx_description
1 polymer ?
#
loop_
_entity_poly.entity_id
_entity_poly.type
_entity_poly.pdbx_seq_one_letter_code
_entity_poly.pdbx_strand_id
1 'polypeptide(L)' 'MRRGSIVLFDRPNDDLLLTFHWACRYRPVFLRAYLRVLSRTGFETPPNCLEAQYDRYCGDRLEGGRGEILIRAEEHA' A
#
# COMPACT_ATOMS: atom_id res chain seq x y z
N MET A 1 -10.86 9.99 -2.54
CA MET A 1 -9.69 10.18 -1.63
C MET A 1 -8.86 11.42 -2.01
N ARG A 2 -8.83 12.45 -1.15
CA ARG A 2 -8.16 13.76 -1.46
C ARG A 2 -6.62 13.73 -1.36
N ARG A 3 -6.05 12.97 -0.41
CA ARG A 3 -4.61 12.75 -0.17
C ARG A 3 -4.42 11.61 0.84
N GLY A 4 -3.24 10.99 0.85
CA GLY A 4 -2.81 10.02 1.86
C GLY A 4 -2.45 8.68 1.23
N SER A 5 -2.13 7.70 2.08
CA SER A 5 -1.80 6.34 1.64
C SER A 5 -2.66 5.33 2.42
N ILE A 6 -3.31 4.41 1.71
CA ILE A 6 -3.95 3.24 2.30
C ILE A 6 -3.05 2.04 1.98
N VAL A 7 -2.70 1.25 2.99
CA VAL A 7 -1.85 0.08 2.82
C VAL A 7 -2.64 -1.17 3.14
N LEU A 8 -2.76 -2.06 2.16
CA LEU A 8 -3.40 -3.36 2.24
C LEU A 8 -2.28 -4.42 2.28
N PHE A 9 -2.15 -5.09 3.41
CA PHE A 9 -1.12 -6.14 3.57
C PHE A 9 -1.51 -7.46 2.95
N ASP A 10 -2.81 -7.68 2.74
CA ASP A 10 -3.39 -8.79 2.01
C ASP A 10 -4.15 -8.25 0.80
N ARG A 11 -4.30 -9.09 -0.21
CA ARG A 11 -5.04 -8.72 -1.42
C ARG A 11 -6.54 -8.63 -1.10
N PRO A 12 -7.24 -7.55 -1.49
CA PRO A 12 -8.68 -7.50 -1.31
C PRO A 12 -9.37 -8.56 -2.18
N ASN A 13 -10.50 -9.09 -1.70
CA ASN A 13 -11.35 -10.00 -2.48
C ASN A 13 -12.09 -9.28 -3.60
N ASP A 14 -12.36 -7.98 -3.42
CA ASP A 14 -13.04 -7.14 -4.38
C ASP A 14 -12.04 -6.32 -5.21
N ASP A 15 -12.45 -5.97 -6.42
CA ASP A 15 -11.69 -5.07 -7.29
C ASP A 15 -11.61 -3.65 -6.69
N LEU A 16 -10.48 -2.97 -6.94
CA LEU A 16 -10.35 -1.56 -6.62
C LEU A 16 -11.32 -0.72 -7.46
N LEU A 17 -11.73 0.44 -6.91
CA LEU A 17 -12.48 1.43 -7.66
C LEU A 17 -11.71 1.84 -8.93
N LEU A 18 -12.41 1.93 -10.06
CA LEU A 18 -11.85 2.30 -11.37
C LEU A 18 -11.14 3.67 -11.40
N THR A 19 -11.34 4.50 -10.38
CA THR A 19 -10.69 5.82 -10.24
C THR A 19 -9.29 5.74 -9.64
N PHE A 20 -8.85 4.54 -9.24
CA PHE A 20 -7.48 4.20 -8.85
C PHE A 20 -6.81 3.38 -9.94
N HIS A 21 -5.72 3.91 -10.50
CA HIS A 21 -4.98 3.26 -11.59
C HIS A 21 -3.66 2.70 -11.09
N TRP A 22 -3.31 1.51 -11.54
CA TRP A 22 -1.99 0.93 -11.30
C TRP A 22 -0.90 1.88 -11.83
N ALA A 23 0.14 2.08 -11.02
CA ALA A 23 1.26 2.96 -11.31
C ALA A 23 2.57 2.17 -11.42
N CYS A 24 2.91 1.35 -10.42
CA CYS A 24 4.13 0.56 -10.40
C CYS A 24 4.11 -0.51 -9.30
N ARG A 25 5.05 -1.46 -9.37
CA ARG A 25 5.43 -2.33 -8.25
C ARG A 25 6.78 -1.90 -7.70
N TYR A 26 6.89 -1.68 -6.39
CA TYR A 26 8.15 -1.23 -5.77
C TYR A 26 8.20 -1.53 -4.27
N ARG A 27 9.32 -1.19 -3.61
CA ARG A 27 9.48 -1.22 -2.14
C ARG A 27 9.39 0.21 -1.59
N PRO A 28 8.26 0.65 -1.01
CA PRO A 28 8.09 2.02 -0.54
C PRO A 28 8.97 2.32 0.68
N VAL A 29 9.98 3.18 0.50
CA VAL A 29 10.91 3.55 1.58
C VAL A 29 10.19 4.19 2.77
N PHE A 30 9.20 5.05 2.50
CA PHE A 30 8.43 5.69 3.56
C PHE A 30 7.68 4.63 4.39
N LEU A 31 6.98 3.68 3.75
CA LEU A 31 6.22 2.64 4.43
C LEU A 31 7.12 1.83 5.38
N ARG A 32 8.31 1.44 4.92
CA ARG A 32 9.30 0.72 5.75
C ARG A 32 9.69 1.51 7.01
N ALA A 33 9.83 2.84 6.91
CA ALA A 33 10.12 3.68 8.07
C ALA A 33 8.94 3.71 9.05
N TYR A 34 7.70 3.86 8.55
CA TYR A 34 6.49 3.85 9.39
C TYR A 34 6.28 2.50 10.08
N LEU A 35 6.44 1.38 9.35
CA LEU A 35 6.31 0.03 9.91
C LEU A 35 7.30 -0.24 11.05
N ARG A 36 8.55 0.25 10.96
CA ARG A 36 9.54 0.15 12.04
C ARG A 36 9.17 0.95 13.27
N VAL A 37 8.47 2.07 13.10
CA VAL A 37 7.95 2.85 14.23
C VAL A 37 6.77 2.12 14.85
N LEU A 38 5.81 1.67 14.04
CA LEU A 38 4.63 0.93 14.49
C LEU A 38 5.01 -0.37 15.22
N SER A 39 6.00 -1.12 14.73
CA SER A 39 6.45 -2.35 15.38
C SER A 39 7.01 -2.11 16.79
N ARG A 40 7.42 -0.88 17.11
CA ARG A 40 7.89 -0.49 18.45
C ARG A 40 6.76 -0.04 19.37
N THR A 41 5.56 0.25 18.84
CA THR A 41 4.41 0.69 19.64
C THR A 41 3.54 -0.48 20.12
N GLY A 42 3.95 -1.73 19.86
CA GLY A 42 3.11 -2.91 20.10
C GLY A 42 2.05 -3.14 19.02
N PHE A 43 2.13 -2.44 17.89
CA PHE A 43 1.27 -2.73 16.74
C PHE A 43 1.74 -4.01 16.05
N GLU A 44 0.82 -4.96 15.85
CA GLU A 44 1.10 -6.21 15.14
C GLU A 44 1.26 -5.94 13.64
N THR A 45 2.51 -5.97 13.17
CA THR A 45 2.81 -5.89 11.75
C THR A 45 2.80 -7.29 11.13
N PRO A 46 2.19 -7.51 9.95
CA PRO A 46 2.21 -8.83 9.34
C PRO A 46 3.63 -9.25 8.94
N PRO A 47 3.91 -10.57 8.87
CA PRO A 47 5.26 -11.08 8.58
C PRO A 47 5.79 -10.54 7.25
N ASN A 48 7.11 -10.35 7.15
CA ASN A 48 7.82 -9.90 5.95
C ASN A 48 7.33 -8.56 5.34
N CYS A 49 6.55 -7.74 6.08
CA CYS A 49 6.04 -6.46 5.58
C CYS A 49 7.13 -5.42 5.29
N LEU A 50 8.31 -5.53 5.90
CA LEU A 50 9.41 -4.57 5.75
C LEU A 50 10.19 -4.78 4.45
N GLU A 51 10.18 -6.00 3.92
CA GLU A 51 10.94 -6.46 2.75
C GLU A 51 10.04 -6.69 1.52
N ALA A 52 8.72 -6.75 1.72
CA ALA A 52 7.75 -6.96 0.66
C ALA A 52 7.76 -5.86 -0.41
N GLN A 53 7.38 -6.25 -1.63
CA GLN A 53 7.02 -5.32 -2.69
C GLN A 53 5.53 -4.99 -2.60
N TYR A 54 5.16 -3.82 -3.13
CA TYR A 54 3.79 -3.34 -3.15
C TYR A 54 3.42 -2.85 -4.54
N ASP A 55 2.26 -3.26 -5.02
CA ASP A 55 1.59 -2.66 -6.16
C ASP A 55 0.95 -1.34 -5.72
N ARG A 56 1.33 -0.27 -6.41
CA ARG A 56 0.88 1.09 -6.15
C ARG A 56 -0.21 1.47 -7.12
N TYR A 57 -1.31 1.97 -6.58
CA TYR A 57 -2.42 2.53 -7.34
C TYR A 57 -2.59 4.00 -6.96
N CYS A 58 -2.60 4.89 -7.96
CA CYS A 58 -2.80 6.32 -7.76
C CYS A 58 -4.26 6.70 -8.04
N GLY A 59 -4.85 7.46 -7.13
CA GLY A 59 -6.24 7.89 -7.19
C GLY A 59 -6.52 8.86 -6.05
N ASP A 60 -7.74 9.19 -5.71
CA ASP A 60 -8.94 9.02 -6.50
C ASP A 60 -8.98 10.13 -7.55
N ARG A 61 -9.11 9.79 -8.83
CA ARG A 61 -9.13 10.81 -9.91
C ARG A 61 -10.29 11.79 -9.79
N LEU A 62 -11.40 11.41 -9.14
CA LEU A 62 -12.51 12.32 -8.88
C LEU A 62 -12.15 13.40 -7.84
N GLU A 63 -11.13 13.16 -7.02
CA GLU A 63 -10.69 14.02 -5.92
C GLU A 63 -9.28 14.63 -6.14
N GLY A 64 -8.84 14.67 -7.40
CA GLY A 64 -7.56 15.27 -7.80
C GLY A 64 -6.35 14.34 -7.77
N GLY A 65 -6.52 13.03 -7.53
CA GLY A 65 -5.52 12.00 -7.83
C GLY A 65 -4.26 11.98 -6.95
N ARG A 66 -4.30 12.57 -5.75
CA ARG A 66 -3.14 12.70 -4.83
C ARG A 66 -3.12 11.66 -3.70
N GLY A 67 -4.07 10.74 -3.68
CA GLY A 67 -4.07 9.57 -2.81
C GLY A 67 -3.36 8.39 -3.47
N GLU A 68 -3.03 7.40 -2.66
CA GLU A 68 -2.52 6.13 -3.15
C GLU A 68 -3.02 4.95 -2.32
N ILE A 69 -3.15 3.81 -2.99
CA ILE A 69 -3.36 2.51 -2.38
C ILE A 69 -2.13 1.67 -2.67
N LEU A 70 -1.57 1.05 -1.64
CA LEU A 70 -0.45 0.11 -1.73
C LEU A 70 -0.97 -1.27 -1.35
N ILE A 71 -0.96 -2.22 -2.29
CA ILE A 71 -1.32 -3.61 -2.03
C ILE A 71 -0.05 -4.43 -2.02
N ARG A 72 0.17 -5.24 -0.98
CA ARG A 72 1.31 -6.16 -0.95
C ARG A 72 1.28 -7.06 -2.18
N ALA A 73 2.38 -7.10 -2.91
CA ALA A 73 2.55 -8.00 -4.04
C ALA A 73 2.66 -9.44 -3.53
N GLU A 74 2.02 -10.37 -4.23
CA GLU A 74 2.26 -11.79 -4.03
C GLU A 74 3.71 -12.12 -4.42
N GLU A 75 4.40 -12.87 -3.57
CA GLU A 75 5.69 -13.45 -3.93
C GLU A 75 5.42 -14.58 -4.92
N HIS A 76 6.02 -14.51 -6.11
CA HIS A 76 6.07 -15.67 -7.00
C HIS A 76 6.95 -16.72 -6.30
N ALA A 77 6.33 -17.79 -5.81
CA ALA A 77 7.02 -19.01 -5.38
C ALA A 77 7.77 -19.66 -6.55
#